data_AF-A0A1G1A891-F1
#
_entry.id   AF-A0A1G1A891-F1
#
_cell.length_a   1.000
_cell.length_b   1.000
_cell.length_c   1.000
_cell.angle_alpha   90.00
_cell.angle_beta   90.00
_cell.angle_gamma   90.00
#
_symmetry.space_group_name_H-M   'P 1'
#
loop_
_entity.id
_entity.type
_entity.pdbx_description
1 polymer ?
#
loop_
_entity_poly.entity_id
_entity_poly.type
_entity_poly.pdbx_seq_one_letter_code
_entity_poly.pdbx_strand_id
1 'polypeptide(L)'
;MRKQFRFGFVVLGIALLTSMFMPCARAGEGPILFVFPARYTLVKLGFDLASIRDSYLVSFEKGKIPESPILHVWNKTANDWMRTDLDTYAAGRLFAVAPTRAFIIGNESDVPGVLPTATAFCPDVKSIPSMSMAIILNTLHESLKFKKGEWSWLAERHQLQITDLNEERRRFGRYGKPGGESPHSVTPAPSAPSEGESVKMVPLDTPSVQVPLPTPSPAPGPAPAADANVPPIDIPAMDK
;
A
#
# COMPACT_ATOMS: atom_id res chain seq x y z
N MET A 1 27.68 27.40 71.45
CA MET A 1 26.54 28.35 71.38
C MET A 1 26.32 28.78 69.92
N ARG A 2 25.06 28.76 69.49
CA ARG A 2 24.58 28.63 68.11
C ARG A 2 24.91 29.85 67.23
N LYS A 3 25.60 29.64 66.09
CA LYS A 3 25.64 30.60 64.98
C LYS A 3 24.65 30.14 63.92
N GLN A 4 23.53 30.86 63.80
CA GLN A 4 22.53 30.62 62.76
C GLN A 4 23.05 31.15 61.42
N PHE A 5 23.27 30.25 60.46
CA PHE A 5 23.52 30.59 59.07
C PHE A 5 22.18 30.82 58.37
N ARG A 6 21.89 32.07 58.04
CA ARG A 6 20.79 32.46 57.15
C ARG A 6 21.31 32.32 55.72
N PHE A 7 21.00 31.21 55.05
CA PHE A 7 21.19 31.12 53.60
C PHE A 7 19.95 31.73 52.92
N GLY A 8 20.11 32.98 52.48
CA GLY A 8 19.14 33.68 51.67
C GLY A 8 19.06 33.04 50.28
N PHE A 9 17.84 32.68 49.89
CA PHE A 9 17.45 32.33 48.53
C PHE A 9 17.82 33.46 47.56
N VAL A 10 18.66 33.16 46.57
CA VAL A 10 18.78 33.97 45.34
C VAL A 10 18.15 33.15 44.22
N VAL A 11 16.87 33.39 43.98
CA VAL A 11 16.16 32.97 42.76
C VAL A 11 15.93 34.25 41.97
N LEU A 12 16.77 34.50 40.97
CA LEU A 12 16.61 35.63 40.06
C LEU A 12 16.71 35.17 38.61
N GLY A 13 15.53 34.99 38.02
CA GLY A 13 15.18 35.43 36.66
C GLY A 13 16.06 34.99 35.50
N ILE A 14 15.81 33.80 34.97
CA ILE A 14 15.98 33.51 33.54
C ILE A 14 14.61 33.13 33.01
N ALA A 15 13.83 34.15 32.66
CA ALA A 15 12.52 33.99 32.04
C ALA A 15 12.56 34.63 30.64
N LEU A 16 12.05 33.85 29.68
CA LEU A 16 11.46 34.31 28.43
C LEU A 16 12.41 34.88 27.37
N LEU A 17 13.13 33.98 26.70
CA LEU A 17 13.43 34.16 25.27
C LEU A 17 13.48 32.82 24.51
N THR A 18 12.51 31.95 24.74
CA THR A 18 12.23 30.81 23.85
C THR A 18 11.20 31.23 22.81
N SER A 19 11.61 32.15 21.95
CA SER A 19 10.89 32.48 20.72
C SER A 19 10.77 31.23 19.87
N MET A 20 9.54 30.71 19.80
CA MET A 20 8.92 29.98 18.70
C MET A 20 9.86 29.59 17.54
N PHE A 21 10.63 28.53 17.72
CA PHE A 21 10.90 27.64 16.60
C PHE A 21 9.63 26.81 16.44
N MET A 22 8.64 27.36 15.74
CA MET A 22 7.55 26.55 15.21
C MET A 22 8.18 25.77 14.05
N PRO A 23 8.40 24.44 14.19
CA PRO A 23 8.92 23.67 13.08
C PRO A 23 7.82 23.73 12.01
N CYS A 24 8.12 24.44 10.93
CA CYS A 24 7.32 24.34 9.72
C CYS A 24 7.40 22.86 9.32
N ALA A 25 6.35 22.09 9.61
CA ALA A 25 6.26 20.70 9.25
C ALA A 25 6.56 20.60 7.76
N ARG A 26 7.70 20.01 7.43
CA ARG A 26 8.12 19.85 6.05
C ARG A 26 7.07 18.95 5.41
N ALA A 27 6.33 19.48 4.43
CA ALA A 27 5.39 18.68 3.65
C ALA A 27 6.17 17.51 3.02
N GLY A 28 6.10 16.34 3.65
CA GLY A 28 6.93 15.17 3.31
C GLY A 28 7.52 14.39 4.50
N GLU A 29 7.47 14.90 5.74
CA GLU A 29 8.05 14.23 6.94
C GLU A 29 6.99 13.65 7.89
N GLY A 30 5.86 13.17 7.36
CA GLY A 30 4.87 12.45 8.17
C GLY A 30 4.99 10.94 8.04
N PRO A 31 4.50 10.18 9.03
CA PRO A 31 4.51 8.72 8.99
C PRO A 31 3.71 8.19 7.79
N ILE A 32 4.08 6.99 7.33
CA ILE A 32 3.41 6.30 6.23
C ILE A 32 2.33 5.39 6.80
N LEU A 33 1.18 5.31 6.16
CA LEU A 33 0.11 4.39 6.52
C LEU A 33 0.15 3.17 5.59
N PHE A 34 0.30 1.97 6.15
CA PHE A 34 0.13 0.72 5.42
C PHE A 34 -1.19 0.08 5.81
N VAL A 35 -2.03 -0.16 4.81
CA VAL A 35 -3.33 -0.83 4.96
C VAL A 35 -3.26 -2.16 4.20
N PHE A 36 -3.48 -3.28 4.86
CA PHE A 36 -3.36 -4.60 4.24
C PHE A 36 -4.35 -5.62 4.83
N PRO A 37 -4.70 -6.70 4.12
CA PRO A 37 -5.48 -7.79 4.67
C PRO A 37 -4.80 -8.43 5.87
N ALA A 38 -5.58 -8.97 6.80
CA ALA A 38 -5.12 -9.77 7.95
C ALA A 38 -4.54 -11.13 7.53
N ARG A 39 -3.48 -11.12 6.72
CA ARG A 39 -2.72 -12.28 6.28
C ARG A 39 -1.35 -12.22 6.91
N TYR A 40 -0.92 -13.34 7.49
CA TYR A 40 0.35 -13.45 8.20
C TYR A 40 1.54 -12.88 7.40
N THR A 41 1.64 -13.21 6.11
CA THR A 41 2.73 -12.75 5.24
C THR A 41 2.76 -11.22 5.07
N LEU A 42 1.60 -10.57 4.96
CA LEU A 42 1.50 -9.12 4.82
C LEU A 42 1.67 -8.40 6.14
N VAL A 43 1.16 -8.97 7.23
CA VAL A 43 1.39 -8.47 8.58
C VAL A 43 2.89 -8.48 8.90
N LYS A 44 3.58 -9.59 8.61
CA LYS A 44 5.03 -9.71 8.78
C LYS A 44 5.77 -8.65 7.94
N LEU A 45 5.40 -8.50 6.66
CA LEU A 45 5.95 -7.44 5.81
C LEU A 45 5.71 -6.04 6.40
N GLY A 46 4.50 -5.77 6.89
CA GLY A 46 4.15 -4.50 7.50
C GLY A 46 5.06 -4.16 8.69
N PHE A 47 5.33 -5.14 9.54
CA PHE A 47 6.29 -4.99 10.64
C PHE A 47 7.72 -4.80 10.14
N ASP A 48 8.14 -5.56 9.14
CA ASP A 48 9.47 -5.41 8.54
C ASP A 48 9.64 -4.01 7.92
N LEU A 49 8.60 -3.46 7.28
CA LEU A 49 8.59 -2.07 6.77
C LEU A 49 8.58 -1.02 7.89
N ALA A 50 7.80 -1.26 8.95
CA ALA A 50 7.76 -0.39 10.13
C ALA A 50 9.09 -0.34 10.90
N SER A 51 9.95 -1.35 10.72
CA SER A 51 11.30 -1.34 11.27
C SER A 51 12.28 -0.47 10.47
N ILE A 52 11.99 -0.22 9.19
CA ILE A 52 12.83 0.59 8.29
C ILE A 52 12.36 2.05 8.27
N ARG A 53 11.04 2.29 8.32
CA ARG A 53 10.41 3.61 8.22
C ARG A 53 9.38 3.81 9.32
N ASP A 54 9.17 5.05 9.74
CA ASP A 54 8.09 5.35 10.66
C ASP A 54 6.74 5.21 9.95
N SER A 55 6.02 4.14 10.27
CA SER A 55 4.72 3.84 9.67
C SER A 55 3.67 3.38 10.66
N TYR A 56 2.42 3.68 10.36
CA TYR A 56 1.25 3.07 10.97
C TYR A 56 0.84 1.82 10.18
N LEU A 57 0.39 0.81 10.91
CA LEU A 57 -0.08 -0.45 10.33
C LEU A 57 -1.56 -0.60 10.63
N VAL A 58 -2.34 -0.83 9.59
CA VAL A 58 -3.75 -1.13 9.66
C VAL A 58 -4.00 -2.43 8.91
N SER A 59 -4.51 -3.41 9.64
CA SER A 59 -4.96 -4.67 9.08
C SER A 59 -6.47 -4.64 8.92
N PHE A 60 -6.99 -5.17 7.83
CA PHE A 60 -8.43 -5.33 7.64
C PHE A 60 -8.82 -6.79 7.44
N GLU A 61 -10.01 -7.12 7.94
CA GLU A 61 -10.67 -8.39 7.71
C GLU A 61 -11.96 -8.15 6.95
N LYS A 62 -12.27 -9.06 6.02
CA LYS A 62 -13.58 -9.07 5.37
C LYS A 62 -14.62 -9.40 6.43
N GLY A 63 -15.47 -8.44 6.74
CA GLY A 63 -16.64 -8.66 7.57
C GLY A 63 -17.64 -9.57 6.86
N LYS A 64 -18.68 -10.01 7.59
CA LYS A 64 -19.83 -10.71 6.99
C LYS A 64 -20.57 -9.85 5.96
N ILE A 65 -20.48 -8.52 6.12
CA ILE A 65 -21.05 -7.51 5.24
C ILE A 65 -19.87 -6.82 4.54
N PRO A 66 -19.86 -6.74 3.19
CA PRO A 66 -18.74 -6.19 2.42
C PRO A 66 -18.48 -4.70 2.68
N GLU A 67 -19.49 -3.96 3.11
CA GLU A 67 -19.41 -2.51 3.38
C GLU A 67 -18.89 -2.17 4.79
N SER A 68 -18.76 -3.17 5.67
CA SER A 68 -18.31 -2.97 7.06
C SER A 68 -17.13 -3.89 7.39
N PRO A 69 -15.93 -3.60 6.86
CA PRO A 69 -14.75 -4.35 7.23
C PRO A 69 -14.38 -4.12 8.70
N ILE A 70 -13.82 -5.15 9.33
CA ILE A 70 -13.26 -5.02 10.68
C ILE A 70 -11.83 -4.51 10.50
N LEU A 71 -11.52 -3.36 11.10
CA LEU A 71 -10.19 -2.77 11.05
C LEU A 71 -9.46 -3.03 12.36
N HIS A 72 -8.18 -3.33 12.25
CA HIS A 72 -7.27 -3.49 13.38
C HIS A 72 -6.10 -2.54 13.16
N VAL A 73 -5.90 -1.61 14.08
CA VAL A 73 -4.80 -0.66 14.06
C VAL A 73 -3.73 -1.12 15.03
N TRP A 74 -2.49 -1.18 14.58
CA TRP A 74 -1.38 -1.52 15.44
C TRP A 74 -1.03 -0.36 16.37
N ASN A 75 -1.11 -0.58 17.68
CA ASN A 75 -0.67 0.37 18.68
C ASN A 75 0.79 0.10 19.05
N LYS A 76 1.70 0.96 18.58
CA LYS A 76 3.13 0.84 18.90
C LYS A 76 3.44 0.94 20.40
N THR A 77 2.66 1.73 21.15
CA THR A 77 2.89 1.94 22.58
C THR A 77 2.46 0.74 23.42
N ALA A 78 1.31 0.16 23.07
CA ALA A 78 0.78 -1.03 23.76
C ALA A 78 1.36 -2.35 23.20
N ASN A 79 2.03 -2.29 22.04
CA ASN A 79 2.51 -3.46 21.31
C ASN A 79 1.38 -4.48 21.02
N ASP A 80 0.20 -3.96 20.66
CA ASP A 80 -1.02 -4.76 20.49
C ASP A 80 -1.89 -4.23 19.34
N TRP A 81 -2.70 -5.12 18.77
CA TRP A 81 -3.69 -4.80 17.74
C TRP A 81 -4.98 -4.31 18.39
N MET A 82 -5.34 -3.06 18.14
CA MET A 82 -6.60 -2.49 18.61
C MET A 82 -7.65 -2.56 17.50
N ARG A 83 -8.78 -3.20 17.79
CA ARG A 83 -9.93 -3.18 16.88
C ARG A 83 -10.51 -1.76 16.79
N THR A 84 -10.97 -1.37 15.61
CA THR A 84 -11.56 -0.06 15.36
C THR A 84 -12.62 -0.12 14.27
N ASP A 85 -13.58 0.80 14.36
CA ASP A 85 -14.65 1.00 13.38
C ASP A 85 -14.23 1.89 12.22
N LEU A 86 -14.92 1.73 11.08
CA LEU A 86 -14.65 2.47 9.85
C LEU A 86 -14.75 3.99 10.04
N ASP A 87 -15.73 4.47 10.82
CA ASP A 87 -15.94 5.91 11.03
C ASP A 87 -14.79 6.56 11.80
N THR A 88 -14.28 5.87 12.82
CA THR A 88 -13.14 6.34 13.62
C THR A 88 -11.86 6.35 12.79
N TYR A 89 -11.69 5.36 11.92
CA TYR A 89 -10.60 5.32 10.95
C TYR A 89 -10.70 6.44 9.92
N ALA A 90 -11.88 6.65 9.32
CA ALA A 90 -12.11 7.69 8.33
C ALA A 90 -11.91 9.11 8.88
N ALA A 91 -12.19 9.30 10.17
CA ALA A 91 -11.91 10.55 10.87
C ALA A 91 -10.41 10.80 11.12
N GLY A 92 -9.54 9.81 10.92
CA GLY A 92 -8.09 9.92 11.15
C GLY A 92 -7.68 10.11 12.62
N ARG A 93 -8.61 10.00 13.57
CA ARG A 93 -8.40 10.31 15.00
C ARG A 93 -7.53 9.29 15.73
N LEU A 94 -7.29 8.15 15.10
CA LEU A 94 -6.47 7.06 15.64
C LEU A 94 -4.98 7.38 15.62
N PHE A 95 -4.57 8.31 14.75
CA PHE A 95 -3.17 8.59 14.50
C PHE A 95 -2.75 9.83 15.27
N ALA A 96 -1.67 9.72 16.04
CA ALA A 96 -1.11 10.85 16.78
C ALA A 96 -0.61 11.95 15.83
N VAL A 97 -0.07 11.56 14.67
CA VAL A 97 0.34 12.45 13.58
C VAL A 97 -0.37 12.01 12.32
N ALA A 98 -0.94 12.94 11.56
CA ALA A 98 -1.61 12.61 10.30
C ALA A 98 -0.59 12.00 9.31
N PRO A 99 -0.86 10.80 8.76
CA PRO A 99 0.04 10.19 7.79
C PRO A 99 0.06 10.99 6.48
N THR A 100 1.23 11.05 5.85
CA THR A 100 1.40 11.81 4.59
C THR A 100 1.15 10.98 3.34
N ARG A 101 1.27 9.65 3.45
CA ARG A 101 1.06 8.72 2.36
C ARG A 101 0.38 7.47 2.90
N ALA A 102 -0.54 6.92 2.12
CA ALA A 102 -1.19 5.65 2.42
C ALA A 102 -1.01 4.66 1.27
N PHE A 103 -0.64 3.43 1.61
CA PHE A 103 -0.57 2.31 0.69
C PHE A 103 -1.62 1.28 1.08
N ILE A 104 -2.61 1.09 0.21
CA ILE A 104 -3.64 0.07 0.36
C ILE A 104 -3.19 -1.14 -0.46
N ILE A 105 -2.77 -2.20 0.22
CA ILE A 105 -2.25 -3.43 -0.38
C ILE A 105 -3.38 -4.45 -0.37
N GLY A 106 -3.71 -5.04 -1.51
CA GLY A 106 -4.89 -5.88 -1.59
C GLY A 106 -5.28 -6.19 -3.02
N ASN A 107 -5.72 -7.41 -3.33
CA ASN A 107 -6.37 -7.64 -4.62
C ASN A 107 -7.68 -6.83 -4.67
N GLU A 108 -8.14 -6.47 -5.87
CA GLU A 108 -9.38 -5.71 -6.03
C GLU A 108 -10.61 -6.42 -5.44
N SER A 109 -10.63 -7.76 -5.50
CA SER A 109 -11.66 -8.58 -4.85
C SER A 109 -11.50 -8.71 -3.34
N ASP A 110 -10.31 -8.38 -2.81
CA ASP A 110 -9.98 -8.49 -1.40
C ASP A 110 -10.18 -7.19 -0.62
N VAL A 111 -9.95 -6.04 -1.25
CA VAL A 111 -10.09 -4.72 -0.64
C VAL A 111 -11.57 -4.29 -0.64
N PRO A 112 -12.17 -4.03 0.52
CA PRO A 112 -13.47 -3.37 0.60
C PRO A 112 -13.45 -2.03 -0.15
N GLY A 113 -14.41 -1.80 -1.06
CA GLY A 113 -14.49 -0.56 -1.86
C GLY A 113 -14.63 0.72 -1.04
N VAL A 114 -15.03 0.61 0.24
CA VAL A 114 -15.11 1.73 1.19
C VAL A 114 -13.74 2.21 1.68
N LEU A 115 -12.69 1.38 1.64
CA LEU A 115 -11.39 1.71 2.23
C LEU A 115 -10.64 2.85 1.53
N PRO A 116 -10.58 2.92 0.18
CA PRO A 116 -9.96 4.05 -0.51
C PRO A 116 -10.60 5.39 -0.11
N THR A 117 -11.93 5.44 -0.05
CA THR A 117 -12.68 6.64 0.37
C THR A 117 -12.47 6.96 1.84
N ALA A 118 -12.47 5.94 2.72
CA ALA A 118 -12.18 6.13 4.14
C ALA A 118 -10.75 6.60 4.41
N THR A 119 -9.81 6.37 3.48
CA THR A 119 -8.42 6.80 3.60
C THR A 119 -8.17 8.19 2.99
N ALA A 120 -9.23 8.91 2.59
CA ALA A 120 -9.13 10.22 1.95
C ALA A 120 -8.56 11.34 2.85
N PHE A 121 -8.43 11.11 4.16
CA PHE A 121 -7.71 12.03 5.06
C PHE A 121 -6.20 12.07 4.77
N CYS A 122 -5.65 11.08 4.06
CA CYS A 122 -4.27 11.09 3.58
C CYS A 122 -4.17 11.82 2.22
N PRO A 123 -3.15 12.69 2.01
CA PRO A 123 -3.05 13.45 0.77
C PRO A 123 -2.58 12.62 -0.44
N ASP A 124 -1.81 11.54 -0.23
CA ASP A 124 -1.35 10.63 -1.30
C ASP A 124 -1.77 9.20 -0.94
N VAL A 125 -2.80 8.68 -1.63
CA VAL A 125 -3.31 7.32 -1.44
C VAL A 125 -3.01 6.50 -2.69
N LYS A 126 -2.28 5.39 -2.52
CA LYS A 126 -1.94 4.46 -3.60
C LYS A 126 -2.48 3.07 -3.29
N SER A 127 -3.26 2.53 -4.22
CA SER A 127 -3.71 1.14 -4.17
C SER A 127 -2.72 0.25 -4.93
N ILE A 128 -2.32 -0.85 -4.31
CA ILE A 128 -1.43 -1.86 -4.89
C ILE A 128 -2.28 -3.13 -5.06
N PRO A 129 -2.83 -3.37 -6.28
CA PRO A 129 -3.75 -4.47 -6.56
C PRO A 129 -3.03 -5.82 -6.69
N SER A 130 -2.24 -6.21 -5.68
CA SER A 130 -1.45 -7.44 -5.72
C SER A 130 -1.19 -8.01 -4.33
N MET A 131 -1.20 -9.34 -4.24
CA MET A 131 -0.72 -10.12 -3.09
C MET A 131 0.73 -10.59 -3.23
N SER A 132 1.35 -10.40 -4.40
CA SER A 132 2.72 -10.87 -4.63
C SER A 132 3.71 -9.94 -3.93
N MET A 133 4.53 -10.51 -3.04
CA MET A 133 5.54 -9.76 -2.29
C MET A 133 6.50 -9.00 -3.20
N ALA A 134 6.92 -9.62 -4.31
CA ALA A 134 7.81 -9.00 -5.28
C ALA A 134 7.17 -7.76 -5.92
N ILE A 135 5.89 -7.85 -6.32
CA ILE A 135 5.15 -6.73 -6.93
C ILE A 135 4.95 -5.61 -5.91
N ILE A 136 4.55 -5.96 -4.68
CA ILE A 136 4.36 -5.00 -3.59
C ILE A 136 5.67 -4.24 -3.33
N LEU A 137 6.78 -4.95 -3.12
CA LEU A 137 8.06 -4.32 -2.82
C LEU A 137 8.56 -3.47 -3.98
N ASN A 138 8.41 -3.90 -5.23
CA ASN A 138 8.79 -3.10 -6.41
C ASN A 138 7.98 -1.79 -6.47
N THR A 139 6.66 -1.88 -6.26
CA THR A 139 5.77 -0.72 -6.26
C THR A 139 6.09 0.23 -5.10
N LEU A 140 6.41 -0.32 -3.93
CA LEU A 140 6.87 0.45 -2.78
C LEU A 140 8.24 1.09 -3.02
N HIS A 141 9.16 0.42 -3.72
CA HIS A 141 10.46 1.00 -4.05
C HIS A 141 10.33 2.26 -4.90
N GLU A 142 9.41 2.29 -5.86
CA GLU A 142 9.20 3.47 -6.71
C GLU A 142 8.85 4.72 -5.90
N SER A 143 8.12 4.55 -4.80
CA SER A 143 7.62 5.63 -3.95
C SER A 143 8.50 5.92 -2.73
N LEU A 144 9.09 4.90 -2.12
CA LEU A 144 9.90 4.99 -0.89
C LEU A 144 11.41 5.07 -1.16
N LYS A 145 11.84 4.74 -2.37
CA LYS A 145 13.25 4.75 -2.81
C LYS A 145 14.16 3.99 -1.83
N PHE A 146 13.87 2.71 -1.63
CA PHE A 146 14.67 1.86 -0.72
C PHE A 146 16.15 1.88 -1.09
N LYS A 147 17.01 1.93 -0.07
CA LYS A 147 18.46 1.80 -0.26
C LYS A 147 18.82 0.36 -0.64
N LYS A 148 19.98 0.17 -1.27
CA LYS A 148 20.47 -1.17 -1.65
C LYS A 148 20.49 -2.15 -0.47
N GLY A 149 20.95 -1.70 0.70
CA GLY A 149 20.96 -2.54 1.92
C GLY A 149 19.56 -2.91 2.41
N GLU A 150 18.62 -1.97 2.40
CA GLU A 150 17.21 -2.19 2.77
C GLU A 150 16.58 -3.21 1.82
N TRP A 151 16.84 -3.08 0.52
CA TRP A 151 16.34 -3.98 -0.51
C TRP A 151 16.89 -5.41 -0.38
N SER A 152 18.21 -5.54 -0.21
CA SER A 152 18.84 -6.85 0.02
C SER A 152 18.33 -7.53 1.27
N TRP A 153 18.16 -6.78 2.37
CA TRP A 153 17.62 -7.32 3.62
C TRP A 153 16.16 -7.80 3.47
N LEU A 154 15.30 -7.01 2.82
CA LEU A 154 13.91 -7.41 2.56
C LEU A 154 13.84 -8.66 1.67
N ALA A 155 14.67 -8.72 0.63
CA ALA A 155 14.69 -9.85 -0.28
C ALA A 155 15.14 -11.14 0.42
N GLU A 156 16.21 -11.09 1.23
CA GLU A 156 16.67 -12.23 2.01
C GLU A 156 15.58 -12.70 2.99
N ARG A 157 14.98 -11.76 3.73
CA ARG A 157 13.98 -12.07 4.76
C ARG A 157 12.68 -12.66 4.22
N HIS A 158 12.31 -12.31 3.00
CA HIS A 158 11.14 -12.83 2.30
C HIS A 158 11.49 -13.87 1.22
N GLN A 159 12.74 -14.35 1.16
CA GLN A 159 13.21 -15.38 0.22
C GLN A 159 12.96 -15.01 -1.25
N LEU A 160 13.14 -13.73 -1.59
CA LEU A 160 12.96 -13.21 -2.95
C LEU A 160 14.27 -13.25 -3.72
N GLN A 161 14.18 -13.53 -5.01
CA GLN A 161 15.31 -13.44 -5.92
C GLN A 161 15.44 -12.00 -6.42
N ILE A 162 16.61 -11.40 -6.19
CA ILE A 162 16.94 -10.09 -6.77
C ILE A 162 17.54 -10.33 -8.15
N THR A 163 16.85 -9.85 -9.19
CA THR A 163 17.40 -9.79 -10.54
C THR A 163 17.80 -8.34 -10.83
N ASP A 164 19.09 -8.11 -11.07
CA ASP A 164 19.58 -6.79 -11.50
C ASP A 164 19.36 -6.63 -13.01
N LEU A 165 18.28 -5.94 -13.39
CA LEU A 165 17.96 -5.66 -14.79
C LEU A 165 19.07 -4.87 -15.53
N ASN A 166 19.98 -4.22 -14.79
CA ASN A 166 21.11 -3.50 -15.35
C ASN A 166 22.43 -4.29 -15.30
N GLU A 167 22.42 -5.55 -14.85
CA GLU A 167 23.65 -6.36 -14.79
C GLU A 167 24.28 -6.48 -16.17
N GLU A 168 23.49 -6.73 -17.20
CA GLU A 168 23.96 -6.86 -18.58
C GLU A 168 24.60 -5.55 -19.08
N ARG A 169 23.96 -4.40 -18.81
CA ARG A 169 24.50 -3.09 -19.15
C ARG A 169 25.80 -2.78 -18.40
N ARG A 170 25.93 -3.21 -17.14
CA ARG A 170 27.18 -3.06 -16.38
C ARG A 170 28.27 -3.99 -16.87
N ARG A 171 27.91 -5.22 -17.27
CA ARG A 171 28.84 -6.23 -17.77
C ARG A 171 29.45 -5.83 -19.11
N PHE A 172 28.66 -5.23 -20.00
CA PHE A 172 29.10 -4.91 -21.35
C PHE A 172 29.34 -3.41 -21.62
N GLY A 173 29.02 -2.55 -20.64
CA GLY A 173 29.27 -1.12 -20.73
C GLY A 173 28.51 -0.45 -21.88
N ARG A 174 29.08 0.64 -22.41
CA ARG A 174 28.46 1.45 -23.48
C ARG A 174 28.31 0.70 -24.81
N TYR A 175 29.14 -0.30 -25.06
CA TYR A 175 29.26 -0.93 -26.38
C TYR A 175 28.40 -2.20 -26.55
N GLY A 176 27.72 -2.64 -25.50
CA GLY A 176 26.90 -3.84 -25.56
C GLY A 176 27.73 -5.12 -25.69
N LYS A 177 27.03 -6.27 -25.65
CA LYS A 177 27.68 -7.58 -25.72
C LYS A 177 28.41 -7.72 -27.06
N PRO A 178 29.67 -8.17 -27.11
CA PRO A 178 30.35 -8.43 -28.37
C PRO A 178 29.55 -9.46 -29.18
N GLY A 179 29.09 -9.06 -30.37
CA GLY A 179 28.23 -9.87 -31.25
C GLY A 179 26.72 -9.74 -31.02
N GLY A 180 26.26 -8.91 -30.07
CA GLY A 180 24.85 -8.54 -29.93
C GLY A 180 24.49 -7.37 -30.85
N GLU A 181 23.21 -7.29 -31.26
CA GLU A 181 22.70 -6.12 -31.97
C GLU A 181 22.92 -4.87 -31.12
N SER A 182 23.69 -3.91 -31.64
CA SER A 182 23.86 -2.62 -30.98
C SER A 182 22.49 -1.90 -30.91
N PRO A 183 22.11 -1.34 -29.75
CA PRO A 183 20.86 -0.58 -29.62
C PRO A 183 20.82 0.70 -30.48
N HIS A 184 21.92 1.04 -31.17
CA HIS A 184 22.00 2.15 -32.12
C HIS A 184 21.59 1.80 -33.55
N SER A 185 21.20 0.56 -33.85
CA SER A 185 20.92 0.13 -35.23
C SER A 185 19.49 0.35 -35.72
N VAL A 186 18.63 1.05 -34.97
CA VAL A 186 17.26 1.37 -35.43
C VAL A 186 16.99 2.88 -35.28
N THR A 187 17.74 3.69 -36.02
CA THR A 187 17.16 4.96 -36.49
C THR A 187 16.62 4.66 -37.87
N PRO A 188 15.30 4.50 -38.08
CA PRO A 188 14.78 4.44 -39.43
C PRO A 188 15.21 5.74 -40.12
N ALA A 189 15.91 5.60 -41.24
CA ALA A 189 16.24 6.72 -42.09
C ALA A 189 14.96 7.52 -42.38
N PRO A 190 14.98 8.87 -42.34
CA PRO A 190 13.83 9.64 -42.75
C PRO A 190 13.53 9.29 -44.22
N SER A 191 12.47 8.51 -44.44
CA SER A 191 11.98 8.19 -45.78
C SER A 191 11.69 9.50 -46.49
N ALA A 192 12.40 9.74 -47.59
CA ALA A 192 12.11 10.83 -48.50
C ALA A 192 10.63 10.78 -48.93
N PRO A 193 9.97 11.93 -49.16
CA PRO A 193 8.56 11.95 -49.54
C PRO A 193 8.44 11.37 -50.95
N SER A 194 7.83 10.19 -51.05
CA SER A 194 7.35 9.66 -52.33
C SER A 194 6.09 10.43 -52.69
N GLU A 195 6.20 11.32 -53.68
CA GLU A 195 5.05 11.86 -54.38
C GLU A 195 4.27 10.72 -55.06
N GLY A 196 2.95 10.80 -54.98
CA GLY A 196 2.04 10.07 -55.86
C GLY A 196 1.51 8.76 -55.30
N GLU A 197 0.53 8.82 -54.39
CA GLU A 197 -0.49 7.78 -54.37
C GLU A 197 -1.89 8.34 -54.12
N SER A 198 -2.71 8.18 -55.17
CA SER A 198 -4.09 8.61 -55.29
C SER A 198 -4.95 8.05 -54.17
N VAL A 199 -5.49 8.94 -53.34
CA VAL A 199 -6.52 8.61 -52.35
C VAL A 199 -7.80 8.18 -53.07
N LYS A 200 -7.97 6.86 -53.23
CA LYS A 200 -9.25 6.25 -53.62
C LYS A 200 -10.12 6.26 -52.37
N MET A 201 -11.13 7.14 -52.32
CA MET A 201 -12.13 7.15 -51.26
C MET A 201 -12.83 5.79 -51.21
N VAL A 202 -12.57 5.04 -50.14
CA VAL A 202 -13.38 3.87 -49.76
C VAL A 202 -14.53 4.41 -48.91
N PRO A 203 -15.80 4.16 -49.29
CA PRO A 203 -16.94 4.53 -48.47
C PRO A 203 -16.87 3.86 -47.10
N LEU A 204 -17.08 4.66 -46.06
CA LEU A 204 -17.10 4.22 -44.67
C LEU A 204 -18.42 3.46 -44.41
N ASP A 205 -18.41 2.15 -44.64
CA ASP A 205 -19.48 1.28 -44.15
C ASP A 205 -19.49 1.34 -42.63
N THR A 206 -20.54 1.96 -42.11
CA THR A 206 -20.76 2.14 -40.68
C THR A 206 -21.32 0.81 -40.16
N PRO A 207 -20.62 0.07 -39.27
CA PRO A 207 -21.26 -1.07 -38.63
C PRO A 207 -22.34 -0.54 -37.68
N SER A 208 -23.59 -0.76 -38.06
CA SER A 208 -24.76 -0.58 -37.21
C SER A 208 -24.66 -1.55 -36.03
N VAL A 209 -24.18 -1.05 -34.89
CA VAL A 209 -24.21 -1.79 -33.62
C VAL A 209 -25.67 -1.77 -33.14
N GLN A 210 -26.38 -2.86 -33.41
CA GLN A 210 -27.67 -3.14 -32.79
C GLN A 210 -27.46 -3.30 -31.29
N VAL A 211 -28.00 -2.37 -30.51
CA VAL A 211 -28.11 -2.48 -29.05
C VAL A 211 -29.10 -3.61 -28.76
N PRO A 212 -28.70 -4.71 -28.08
CA PRO A 212 -29.63 -5.75 -27.69
C PRO A 212 -30.63 -5.19 -26.67
N LEU A 213 -31.93 -5.40 -26.92
CA LEU A 213 -32.98 -5.12 -25.95
C LEU A 213 -32.70 -5.90 -24.64
N PRO A 214 -32.87 -5.28 -23.46
CA PRO A 214 -32.78 -5.99 -22.19
C PRO A 214 -33.93 -7.00 -22.10
N THR A 215 -33.58 -8.28 -22.04
CA THR A 215 -34.51 -9.37 -21.70
C THR A 215 -35.04 -9.15 -20.28
N PRO A 216 -36.35 -9.20 -20.03
CA PRO A 216 -36.87 -9.15 -18.67
C PRO A 216 -36.37 -10.36 -17.88
N SER A 217 -35.74 -10.08 -16.73
CA SER A 217 -35.28 -11.09 -15.79
C SER A 217 -36.46 -11.96 -15.32
N PRO A 218 -36.35 -13.30 -15.34
CA PRO A 218 -37.37 -14.17 -14.77
C PRO A 218 -37.51 -13.94 -13.27
N ALA A 219 -38.74 -14.04 -12.78
CA ALA A 219 -39.13 -13.84 -11.39
C ALA A 219 -38.37 -14.78 -10.43
N PRO A 220 -38.20 -14.39 -9.15
CA PRO A 220 -37.56 -15.23 -8.14
C PRO A 220 -38.37 -16.50 -7.91
N GLY A 221 -37.75 -17.66 -8.13
CA GLY A 221 -38.30 -18.95 -7.72
C GLY A 221 -38.35 -19.07 -6.19
N PRO A 222 -39.26 -19.91 -5.65
CA PRO A 222 -39.40 -20.12 -4.21
C PRO A 222 -38.14 -20.75 -3.60
N ALA A 223 -37.81 -20.30 -2.40
CA ALA A 223 -36.66 -20.72 -1.61
C ALA A 223 -36.65 -22.25 -1.36
N PRO A 224 -35.48 -22.92 -1.48
CA PRO A 224 -35.35 -24.31 -1.06
C PRO A 224 -35.49 -24.41 0.47
N ALA A 225 -36.35 -25.33 0.89
CA ALA A 225 -36.57 -25.69 2.29
C ALA A 225 -35.27 -26.16 2.94
N ALA A 226 -35.08 -25.75 4.19
CA ALA A 226 -33.98 -26.15 5.05
C ALA A 226 -34.02 -27.68 5.29
N ASP A 227 -33.01 -28.38 4.79
CA ASP A 227 -32.77 -29.76 5.15
C ASP A 227 -31.80 -29.79 6.34
N ALA A 228 -32.37 -30.05 7.52
CA ALA A 228 -31.64 -30.20 8.76
C ALA A 228 -31.18 -31.65 8.88
N ASN A 229 -29.96 -31.94 8.42
CA ASN A 229 -29.28 -33.17 8.83
C ASN A 229 -27.75 -33.00 8.78
N VAL A 230 -27.18 -32.51 9.88
CA VAL A 230 -25.74 -32.57 10.14
C VAL A 230 -25.50 -33.70 11.15
N PRO A 231 -24.74 -34.76 10.80
CA PRO A 231 -24.43 -35.83 11.73
C PRO A 231 -23.49 -35.35 12.85
N PRO A 232 -23.51 -35.99 14.04
CA PRO A 232 -22.63 -35.62 15.14
C PRO A 232 -21.15 -35.87 14.80
N ILE A 233 -20.31 -34.92 15.18
CA ILE A 233 -18.85 -35.04 15.12
C ILE A 233 -18.37 -35.66 16.44
N ASP A 234 -17.80 -36.86 16.37
CA ASP A 234 -17.11 -37.49 17.49
C ASP A 234 -15.80 -36.75 17.81
N ILE A 235 -15.67 -36.33 19.06
CA ILE A 235 -14.43 -35.75 19.62
C ILE A 235 -13.73 -36.87 20.39
N PRO A 236 -12.49 -37.25 20.04
CA PRO A 236 -11.74 -38.23 20.83
C PRO A 236 -11.35 -37.66 22.19
N ALA A 237 -11.59 -38.47 23.24
CA ALA A 237 -11.18 -38.17 24.60
C ALA A 237 -9.64 -38.05 24.69
N MET A 238 -9.15 -36.93 25.20
CA MET A 238 -7.77 -36.82 25.69
C MET A 238 -7.73 -37.35 27.13
N ASP A 239 -6.99 -38.45 27.31
CA ASP A 239 -6.60 -38.96 28.62
C ASP A 239 -5.73 -37.95 29.38
N LYS A 240 -5.87 -37.96 30.70
CA LYS A 240 -5.19 -37.11 31.69
C LYS A 240 -3.75 -37.54 31.96
#